data_AF-A0AAD4EKW9-F1
#
_entry.id   AF-A0AAD4EKW9-F1
#
_cell.length_a   1.000
_cell.length_b   1.000
_cell.length_c   1.000
_cell.angle_alpha   90.00
_cell.angle_beta   90.00
_cell.angle_gamma   90.00
#
_symmetry.space_group_name_H-M   'P 1'
#
loop_
_entity.id
_entity.type
_entity.pdbx_description
1 polymer ?
#
loop_
_entity_poly.entity_id
_entity_poly.type
_entity_poly.pdbx_seq_one_letter_code
_entity_poly.pdbx_strand_id
1 'polypeptide(L)'
;MSSNENNPSSADRSRKRSASALHTGPRKKAASSNPLVLHGRHFGRTVFSLCNYPALLTAGIPRLEELQDSHIEDYPAEVFMNLIDSYLGLLDRLMKGEEEDIIHVGELLGKGASGARGDDTKTLKSAVLEWIVPRGQVVIPPLSRNIKSDRGFNHEVTGALLCPAGLDWSNIEAAKTAVSGDQWPVFLYAGYEYDSEDPWKGLLRSEILIFGYKHVFTSPSSVDKEPKATRSGNAYLHGMKCVTQGSLAYIATQVRFSLSSSSVFSQYRHSHGLRKFYHSILDLLEDPDESEEVADLMTWWTRRIFPNSSSSLRSISKNSALSKIREKLLLPCENGPPAGTN
;
A
#
# COMPACT_ATOMS: atom_id res chain seq x y z
N MET A 1 50.25 -50.10 -7.43
CA MET A 1 49.61 -49.16 -6.49
C MET A 1 49.35 -47.89 -7.28
N SER A 2 48.15 -47.72 -7.86
CA SER A 2 47.03 -46.95 -7.29
C SER A 2 47.45 -45.48 -7.04
N SER A 3 46.84 -44.43 -7.60
CA SER A 3 45.46 -44.27 -8.05
C SER A 3 45.34 -43.08 -9.02
N ASN A 4 44.41 -43.20 -9.97
CA ASN A 4 43.73 -42.11 -10.67
C ASN A 4 43.05 -41.15 -9.68
N GLU A 5 42.97 -39.87 -10.02
CA GLU A 5 41.81 -38.99 -9.82
C GLU A 5 42.04 -37.69 -10.61
N ASN A 6 41.62 -37.66 -11.88
CA ASN A 6 40.38 -37.04 -12.35
C ASN A 6 40.07 -35.69 -11.69
N ASN A 7 40.45 -34.63 -12.41
CA ASN A 7 40.05 -33.26 -12.17
C ASN A 7 38.76 -32.99 -12.97
N PRO A 8 37.57 -32.85 -12.35
CA PRO A 8 36.38 -32.46 -13.08
C PRO A 8 36.20 -30.94 -13.03
N SER A 9 36.10 -30.38 -14.23
CA SER A 9 35.63 -29.04 -14.54
C SER A 9 34.47 -28.58 -13.63
N SER A 10 34.65 -27.46 -12.94
CA SER A 10 33.59 -26.76 -12.21
C SER A 10 32.70 -25.95 -13.15
N ALA A 11 32.00 -26.65 -14.04
CA ALA A 11 30.85 -26.11 -14.76
C ALA A 11 29.59 -26.35 -13.93
N ASP A 12 29.37 -25.57 -12.87
CA ASP A 12 28.01 -25.33 -12.34
C ASP A 12 27.95 -24.07 -11.47
N ARG A 13 28.08 -22.89 -12.11
CA ARG A 13 27.56 -21.65 -11.52
C ARG A 13 26.06 -21.59 -11.76
N SER A 14 25.33 -22.40 -11.00
CA SER A 14 23.88 -22.30 -10.90
C SER A 14 23.48 -20.85 -10.58
N ARG A 15 22.63 -20.29 -11.45
CA ARG A 15 21.97 -19.00 -11.27
C ARG A 15 21.21 -19.02 -9.94
N LYS A 16 21.82 -18.54 -8.86
CA LYS A 16 21.08 -18.16 -7.64
C LYS A 16 20.12 -17.04 -8.02
N ARG A 17 18.86 -17.39 -8.27
CA ARG A 17 17.75 -16.43 -8.32
C ARG A 17 17.82 -15.61 -7.04
N SER A 18 18.07 -14.31 -7.18
CA SER A 18 17.93 -13.32 -6.10
C SER A 18 16.59 -13.55 -5.40
N ALA A 19 16.62 -13.92 -4.11
CA ALA A 19 15.41 -14.17 -3.34
C ALA A 19 14.68 -12.85 -3.11
N SER A 20 13.46 -12.71 -3.61
CA SER A 20 12.66 -11.48 -3.47
C SER A 20 12.32 -11.21 -1.99
N ALA A 21 12.46 -9.95 -1.56
CA ALA A 21 12.12 -9.49 -0.19
C ALA A 21 10.67 -9.81 0.20
N LEU A 22 9.79 -9.97 -0.79
CA LEU A 22 8.40 -10.40 -0.62
C LEU A 22 8.24 -11.84 -0.14
N HIS A 23 9.26 -12.69 -0.22
CA HIS A 23 9.16 -14.13 0.07
C HIS A 23 10.13 -14.58 1.17
N THR A 24 10.95 -13.69 1.69
CA THR A 24 11.89 -13.98 2.78
C THR A 24 11.21 -13.93 4.14
N GLY A 25 11.13 -15.08 4.80
CA GLY A 25 10.70 -15.21 6.20
C GLY A 25 11.69 -14.54 7.18
N PRO A 26 11.26 -14.20 8.40
CA PRO A 26 12.07 -13.42 9.32
C PRO A 26 13.18 -14.29 9.95
N ARG A 27 14.36 -13.71 10.19
CA ARG A 27 15.45 -14.37 10.93
C ARG A 27 15.27 -14.31 12.46
N LYS A 28 14.30 -13.52 12.96
CA LYS A 28 13.94 -13.40 14.39
C LYS A 28 12.42 -13.44 14.56
N LYS A 29 11.91 -14.15 15.58
CA LYS A 29 10.47 -14.18 15.92
C LYS A 29 10.01 -12.79 16.40
N ALA A 30 8.83 -12.36 15.97
CA ALA A 30 8.21 -11.14 16.45
C ALA A 30 7.78 -11.28 17.92
N ALA A 31 7.88 -10.21 18.70
CA ALA A 31 7.36 -10.18 20.07
C ALA A 31 5.82 -10.34 20.05
N SER A 32 5.29 -11.09 21.02
CA SER A 32 3.84 -11.28 21.21
C SER A 32 3.14 -9.92 21.34
N SER A 33 2.39 -9.53 20.30
CA SER A 33 1.57 -8.33 20.30
C SER A 33 0.10 -8.74 20.21
N ASN A 34 -0.79 -7.93 20.79
CA ASN A 34 -2.23 -8.18 20.75
C ASN A 34 -2.71 -8.27 19.28
N PRO A 35 -3.46 -9.31 18.89
CA PRO A 35 -3.92 -9.49 17.51
C PRO A 35 -4.69 -8.29 16.93
N LEU A 36 -5.51 -7.60 17.73
CA LEU A 36 -6.23 -6.39 17.29
C LEU A 36 -5.26 -5.24 17.01
N VAL A 37 -4.20 -5.10 17.80
CA VAL A 37 -3.15 -4.10 17.54
C VAL A 37 -2.43 -4.43 16.23
N LEU A 38 -2.10 -5.70 15.99
CA LEU A 38 -1.48 -6.13 14.73
C LEU A 38 -2.41 -5.92 13.53
N HIS A 39 -3.71 -6.18 13.70
CA HIS A 39 -4.70 -5.97 12.66
C HIS A 39 -4.87 -4.48 12.34
N GLY A 40 -5.02 -3.62 13.36
CA GLY A 40 -5.08 -2.17 13.19
C GLY A 40 -3.86 -1.59 12.47
N ARG A 41 -2.66 -2.15 12.71
CA ARG A 41 -1.44 -1.78 11.95
C ARG A 41 -1.55 -2.04 10.45
N HIS A 42 -2.24 -3.10 10.04
CA HIS A 42 -2.42 -3.44 8.63
C HIS A 42 -3.59 -2.66 8.02
N PHE A 43 -4.73 -2.67 8.69
CA PHE A 43 -5.94 -1.98 8.24
C PHE A 43 -5.67 -0.49 8.01
N GLY A 44 -5.02 0.18 8.97
CA GLY A 44 -4.67 1.60 8.85
C GLY A 44 -3.63 1.92 7.76
N ARG A 45 -2.97 0.92 7.17
CA ARG A 45 -2.06 1.10 6.04
C ARG A 45 -2.70 0.79 4.70
N THR A 46 -3.75 -0.01 4.66
CA THR A 46 -4.25 -0.63 3.41
C THR A 46 -5.68 -0.27 3.08
N VAL A 47 -6.49 0.04 4.07
CA VAL A 47 -7.90 0.42 3.89
C VAL A 47 -8.05 1.89 4.22
N PHE A 48 -8.01 2.26 5.51
CA PHE A 48 -8.29 3.65 5.90
C PHE A 48 -7.38 4.14 7.05
N SER A 49 -6.47 5.07 6.75
CA SER A 49 -5.41 5.49 7.67
C SER A 49 -5.82 6.52 8.73
N LEU A 50 -6.80 7.35 8.41
CA LEU A 50 -7.23 8.47 9.27
C LEU A 50 -8.53 8.16 10.02
N CYS A 51 -8.80 6.86 10.21
CA CYS A 51 -9.95 6.32 10.92
C CYS A 51 -9.99 6.72 12.40
N ASN A 52 -11.18 7.10 12.89
CA ASN A 52 -11.50 7.09 14.30
C ASN A 52 -12.17 5.75 14.62
N TYR A 53 -11.40 4.74 15.02
CA TYR A 53 -11.89 3.37 15.19
C TYR A 53 -12.99 3.21 16.24
N PRO A 54 -12.92 3.83 17.45
CA PRO A 54 -14.04 3.81 18.37
C PRO A 54 -15.34 4.34 17.74
N ALA A 55 -15.27 5.53 17.12
CA ALA A 55 -16.45 6.12 16.47
C ALA A 55 -16.96 5.28 15.29
N LEU A 56 -16.05 4.69 14.51
CA LEU A 56 -16.40 3.79 13.40
C LEU A 56 -17.19 2.58 13.90
N LEU A 57 -16.74 1.94 14.97
CA LEU A 57 -17.39 0.76 15.52
C LEU A 57 -18.74 1.10 16.17
N THR A 58 -18.78 2.14 17.01
CA THR A 58 -20.03 2.57 17.68
C THR A 58 -21.10 3.00 16.68
N ALA A 59 -20.73 3.68 15.60
CA ALA A 59 -21.69 4.10 14.56
C ALA A 59 -22.01 2.98 13.55
N GLY A 60 -21.10 2.03 13.33
CA GLY A 60 -21.27 0.97 12.34
C GLY A 60 -22.17 -0.18 12.80
N ILE A 61 -22.19 -0.49 14.10
CA ILE A 61 -23.00 -1.60 14.64
C ILE A 61 -24.51 -1.38 14.41
N PRO A 62 -25.11 -0.22 14.76
CA PRO A 62 -26.53 0.02 14.50
C PRO A 62 -26.88 -0.05 13.00
N ARG A 63 -25.95 0.34 12.13
CA ARG A 63 -26.14 0.32 10.67
C ARG A 63 -26.26 -1.09 10.10
N LEU A 64 -25.76 -2.12 10.77
CA LEU A 64 -25.97 -3.50 10.32
C LEU A 64 -27.44 -3.92 10.36
N GLU A 65 -28.23 -3.33 11.26
CA GLU A 65 -29.68 -3.54 11.32
C GLU A 65 -30.40 -2.76 10.21
N GLU A 66 -29.92 -1.56 9.85
CA GLU A 66 -30.49 -0.69 8.81
C GLU A 66 -30.12 -1.11 7.37
N LEU A 67 -28.97 -1.77 7.17
CA LEU A 67 -28.48 -2.25 5.87
C LEU A 67 -29.31 -3.40 5.27
N GLN A 68 -30.29 -3.94 5.99
CA GLN A 68 -31.25 -4.90 5.42
C GLN A 68 -32.21 -4.25 4.41
N ASP A 69 -32.36 -2.92 4.42
CA ASP A 69 -33.37 -2.21 3.62
C ASP A 69 -32.85 -1.02 2.78
N SER A 70 -31.53 -0.80 2.64
CA SER A 70 -31.01 0.34 1.87
C SER A 70 -29.72 0.09 1.07
N HIS A 71 -29.71 0.61 -0.16
CA HIS A 71 -28.50 0.81 -0.98
C HIS A 71 -27.72 1.98 -0.39
N ILE A 72 -26.51 1.77 0.14
CA ILE A 72 -25.77 2.87 0.77
C ILE A 72 -24.37 3.05 0.16
N GLU A 73 -24.21 4.16 -0.54
CA GLU A 73 -22.96 4.92 -0.66
C GLU A 73 -22.84 5.81 0.58
N ASP A 74 -22.10 5.36 1.60
CA ASP A 74 -21.74 6.20 2.74
C ASP A 74 -20.37 5.74 3.23
N TYR A 75 -19.35 6.56 2.99
CA TYR A 75 -17.93 6.28 3.21
C TYR A 75 -17.58 5.69 4.61
N PRO A 76 -18.28 6.03 5.72
CA PRO A 76 -18.05 5.35 7.00
C PRO A 76 -18.58 3.91 7.04
N ALA A 77 -19.62 3.57 6.27
CA ALA A 77 -20.22 2.24 6.25
C ALA A 77 -19.33 1.24 5.49
N GLU A 78 -18.81 1.61 4.33
CA GLU A 78 -17.90 0.73 3.56
C GLU A 78 -16.61 0.44 4.35
N VAL A 79 -16.01 1.46 4.97
CA VAL A 79 -14.82 1.27 5.82
C VAL A 79 -15.13 0.36 7.02
N PHE A 80 -16.32 0.46 7.60
CA PHE A 80 -16.77 -0.44 8.67
C PHE A 80 -16.91 -1.88 8.17
N MET A 81 -17.57 -2.10 7.02
CA MET A 81 -17.73 -3.44 6.44
C MET A 81 -16.37 -4.07 6.10
N ASN A 82 -15.47 -3.32 5.48
CA ASN A 82 -14.11 -3.76 5.22
C ASN A 82 -13.36 -4.15 6.50
N LEU A 83 -13.60 -3.45 7.62
CA LEU A 83 -12.99 -3.79 8.91
C LEU A 83 -13.54 -5.12 9.46
N ILE A 84 -14.86 -5.32 9.38
CA ILE A 84 -15.51 -6.56 9.80
C ILE A 84 -15.02 -7.75 8.97
N ASP A 85 -15.02 -7.61 7.64
CA ASP A 85 -14.65 -8.70 6.72
C ASP A 85 -13.17 -9.09 6.83
N SER A 86 -12.31 -8.15 7.24
CA SER A 86 -10.87 -8.36 7.33
C SER A 86 -10.40 -9.02 8.63
N TYR A 87 -11.26 -9.14 9.66
CA TYR A 87 -10.94 -9.81 10.93
C TYR A 87 -12.02 -10.82 11.33
N LEU A 88 -11.72 -12.10 11.14
CA LEU A 88 -12.61 -13.20 11.48
C LEU A 88 -13.04 -13.15 12.96
N GLY A 89 -14.36 -13.21 13.18
CA GLY A 89 -14.96 -13.17 14.52
C GLY A 89 -15.00 -11.78 15.16
N LEU A 90 -14.62 -10.72 14.46
CA LEU A 90 -14.77 -9.35 14.96
C LEU A 90 -16.26 -9.01 15.16
N LEU A 91 -17.09 -9.32 14.18
CA LEU A 91 -18.53 -9.05 14.26
C LEU A 91 -19.17 -9.77 15.45
N ASP A 92 -18.93 -11.07 15.60
CA ASP A 92 -19.45 -11.86 16.73
C ASP A 92 -19.02 -11.30 18.08
N ARG A 93 -17.79 -10.78 18.18
CA ARG A 93 -17.29 -10.14 19.39
C ARG A 93 -18.04 -8.83 19.66
N LEU A 94 -18.20 -8.00 18.65
CA LEU A 94 -18.87 -6.70 18.77
C LEU A 94 -20.36 -6.86 19.10
N MET A 95 -21.05 -7.82 18.49
CA MET A 95 -22.47 -8.08 18.74
C MET A 95 -22.77 -8.65 20.14
N LYS A 96 -21.78 -9.30 20.77
CA LYS A 96 -21.91 -9.88 22.12
C LYS A 96 -21.32 -8.96 23.20
N GLY A 97 -20.62 -7.91 22.80
CA GLY A 97 -19.92 -6.99 23.68
C GLY A 97 -20.82 -5.83 24.14
N GLU A 98 -20.59 -5.38 25.36
CA GLU A 98 -21.14 -4.10 25.85
C GLU A 98 -20.40 -2.92 25.18
N GLU A 99 -20.95 -1.71 25.31
CA GLU A 99 -20.38 -0.49 24.73
C GLU A 99 -18.91 -0.28 25.10
N GLU A 100 -18.51 -0.59 26.35
CA GLU A 100 -17.12 -0.50 26.77
C GLU A 100 -16.18 -1.47 26.05
N ASP A 101 -16.61 -2.70 25.69
CA ASP A 101 -15.77 -3.61 24.90
C ASP A 101 -15.63 -3.11 23.46
N ILE A 102 -16.69 -2.54 22.88
CA ILE A 102 -16.66 -1.95 21.54
C ILE A 102 -15.63 -0.80 21.49
N ILE A 103 -15.69 0.10 22.46
CA ILE A 103 -14.73 1.21 22.59
C ILE A 103 -13.31 0.64 22.77
N HIS A 104 -13.13 -0.35 23.65
CA HIS A 104 -11.82 -0.95 23.91
C HIS A 104 -11.22 -1.63 22.66
N VAL A 105 -12.03 -2.35 21.89
CA VAL A 105 -11.63 -2.92 20.60
C VAL A 105 -11.19 -1.82 19.63
N GLY A 106 -11.97 -0.74 19.54
CA GLY A 106 -11.64 0.44 18.75
C GLY A 106 -10.31 1.07 19.16
N GLU A 107 -10.04 1.20 20.46
CA GLU A 107 -8.77 1.72 20.98
C GLU A 107 -7.58 0.82 20.62
N LEU A 108 -7.72 -0.51 20.69
CA LEU A 108 -6.66 -1.44 20.32
C LEU A 108 -6.32 -1.36 18.82
N LEU A 109 -7.35 -1.29 17.96
CA LEU A 109 -7.19 -1.08 16.52
C LEU A 109 -6.52 0.27 16.23
N GLY A 110 -7.02 1.35 16.86
CA GLY A 110 -6.48 2.70 16.72
C GLY A 110 -5.04 2.84 17.21
N LYS A 111 -4.68 2.13 18.29
CA LYS A 111 -3.31 2.02 18.79
C LYS A 111 -2.40 1.34 17.76
N GLY A 112 -2.89 0.27 17.14
CA GLY A 112 -2.21 -0.40 16.03
C GLY A 112 -1.93 0.55 14.87
N ALA A 113 -2.99 1.15 14.32
CA ALA A 113 -2.91 2.05 13.17
C ALA A 113 -1.99 3.25 13.43
N SER A 114 -2.17 3.93 14.57
CA SER A 114 -1.35 5.08 14.95
C SER A 114 0.11 4.71 15.19
N GLY A 115 0.35 3.56 15.82
CA GLY A 115 1.70 3.03 16.03
C GLY A 115 2.42 2.69 14.71
N ALA A 116 1.73 2.00 13.79
CA ALA A 116 2.24 1.73 12.45
C ALA A 116 2.62 3.01 11.71
N ARG A 117 1.70 3.99 11.71
CA ARG A 117 1.92 5.29 11.08
C ARG A 117 3.12 6.03 11.67
N GLY A 118 3.26 6.04 12.99
CA GLY A 118 4.41 6.65 13.66
C GLY A 118 5.74 6.00 13.26
N ASP A 119 5.79 4.66 13.20
CA ASP A 119 6.97 3.92 12.77
C ASP A 119 7.36 4.25 11.32
N ASP A 120 6.37 4.26 10.42
CA ASP A 120 6.58 4.51 9.00
C ASP A 120 7.02 5.97 8.77
N THR A 121 6.35 6.93 9.40
CA THR A 121 6.75 8.35 9.38
C THR A 121 8.19 8.55 9.85
N LYS A 122 8.59 7.88 10.95
CA LYS A 122 9.94 7.99 11.50
C LYS A 122 10.99 7.51 10.50
N THR A 123 10.76 6.38 9.84
CA THR A 123 11.74 5.79 8.93
C THR A 123 11.78 6.51 7.58
N LEU A 124 10.61 6.87 7.01
CA LEU A 124 10.51 7.59 5.74
C LEU A 124 11.09 9.00 5.79
N LYS A 125 10.99 9.68 6.95
CA LYS A 125 11.57 11.03 7.14
C LYS A 125 13.02 11.09 6.66
N SER A 126 13.84 10.09 6.98
CA SER A 126 15.25 10.08 6.57
C SER A 126 15.46 9.48 5.18
N ALA A 127 14.68 8.45 4.82
CA ALA A 127 14.87 7.71 3.57
C ALA A 127 14.53 8.56 2.34
N VAL A 128 13.48 9.39 2.40
CA VAL A 128 13.08 10.29 1.31
C VAL A 128 14.21 11.21 0.85
N LEU A 129 15.09 11.65 1.75
CA LEU A 129 16.21 12.53 1.38
C LEU A 129 17.23 11.85 0.45
N GLU A 130 17.28 10.51 0.46
CA GLU A 130 18.15 9.74 -0.44
C GLU A 130 17.51 9.54 -1.83
N TRP A 131 16.25 9.94 -2.01
CA TRP A 131 15.47 9.71 -3.22
C TRP A 131 15.17 10.99 -4.01
N ILE A 132 15.29 12.15 -3.37
CA ILE A 132 14.98 13.45 -4.00
C ILE A 132 16.09 13.95 -4.94
N VAL A 133 17.26 13.32 -4.90
CA VAL A 133 18.35 13.59 -5.85
C VAL A 133 18.84 12.28 -6.46
N PRO A 134 19.39 12.29 -7.69
CA PRO A 134 19.99 11.11 -8.29
C PRO A 134 21.06 10.48 -7.40
N ARG A 135 21.19 9.15 -7.47
CA ARG A 135 22.17 8.39 -6.68
C ARG A 135 23.58 8.96 -6.89
N GLY A 136 24.28 9.19 -5.78
CA GLY A 136 25.65 9.74 -5.79
C GLY A 136 25.71 11.27 -5.80
N GLN A 137 24.57 11.95 -5.93
CA GLN A 137 24.49 13.40 -5.73
C GLN A 137 24.12 13.73 -4.28
N VAL A 138 24.44 14.96 -3.88
CA VAL A 138 24.09 15.51 -2.56
C VAL A 138 23.06 16.60 -2.73
N VAL A 139 22.11 16.66 -1.81
CA VAL A 139 21.13 17.75 -1.74
C VAL A 139 21.86 19.01 -1.28
N ILE A 140 21.65 20.13 -1.98
CA ILE A 140 22.26 21.42 -1.68
C ILE A 140 21.14 22.46 -1.48
N PRO A 141 21.12 23.18 -0.33
CA PRO A 141 21.94 22.93 0.87
C PRO A 141 21.64 21.58 1.53
N PRO A 142 22.57 21.00 2.32
CA PRO A 142 22.33 19.72 2.98
C PRO A 142 21.12 19.77 3.93
N LEU A 143 20.20 18.81 3.78
CA LEU A 143 19.02 18.69 4.63
C LEU A 143 19.26 17.80 5.85
N SER A 144 18.71 18.19 6.99
CA SER A 144 18.76 17.35 8.19
C SER A 144 17.92 16.08 8.03
N ARG A 145 18.51 14.93 8.38
CA ARG A 145 17.79 13.64 8.34
C ARG A 145 16.66 13.52 9.37
N ASN A 146 16.77 14.24 10.49
CA ASN A 146 15.88 14.09 11.64
C ASN A 146 15.00 15.33 11.89
N ILE A 147 15.44 16.50 11.44
CA ILE A 147 14.71 17.76 11.53
C ILE A 147 14.08 18.05 10.15
N LYS A 148 12.88 18.62 10.14
CA LYS A 148 12.14 18.93 8.90
C LYS A 148 11.99 20.43 8.63
N SER A 149 12.36 21.30 9.56
CA SER A 149 12.11 22.74 9.45
C SER A 149 12.74 23.39 8.21
N ASP A 150 13.82 22.79 7.71
CA ASP A 150 14.56 23.17 6.50
C ASP A 150 13.98 22.57 5.21
N ARG A 151 12.92 21.76 5.27
CA ARG A 151 12.29 21.13 4.09
C ARG A 151 11.07 21.90 3.59
N GLY A 152 10.29 21.29 2.70
CA GLY A 152 9.12 21.92 2.12
C GLY A 152 9.50 23.13 1.27
N PHE A 153 8.68 24.16 1.32
CA PHE A 153 8.91 25.44 0.66
C PHE A 153 10.09 26.24 1.20
N ASN A 154 10.79 25.75 2.24
CA ASN A 154 12.02 26.36 2.76
C ASN A 154 13.28 25.84 2.04
N HIS A 155 13.14 24.90 1.11
CA HIS A 155 14.26 24.35 0.34
C HIS A 155 13.84 24.04 -1.09
N GLU A 156 14.70 24.39 -2.05
CA GLU A 156 14.40 24.36 -3.48
C GLU A 156 13.92 22.98 -3.98
N VAL A 157 14.69 21.92 -3.73
CA VAL A 157 14.34 20.56 -4.18
C VAL A 157 13.02 20.05 -3.56
N THR A 158 12.86 20.12 -2.24
CA THR A 158 11.63 19.64 -1.59
C THR A 158 10.42 20.52 -1.87
N GLY A 159 10.65 21.81 -2.07
CA GLY A 159 9.63 22.78 -2.43
C GLY A 159 9.11 22.55 -3.84
N ALA A 160 10.01 22.38 -4.81
CA ALA A 160 9.67 22.05 -6.19
C ALA A 160 8.82 20.77 -6.28
N LEU A 161 9.20 19.71 -5.56
CA LEU A 161 8.42 18.47 -5.49
C LEU A 161 7.03 18.65 -4.87
N LEU A 162 6.86 19.61 -3.95
CA LEU A 162 5.60 19.92 -3.31
C LEU A 162 4.79 21.00 -4.01
N CYS A 163 5.33 21.60 -5.07
CA CYS A 163 4.63 22.58 -5.88
C CYS A 163 3.38 21.93 -6.48
N PRO A 164 2.20 22.59 -6.41
CA PRO A 164 1.03 22.14 -7.14
C PRO A 164 1.36 21.90 -8.62
N ALA A 165 0.89 20.78 -9.16
CA ALA A 165 1.24 20.31 -10.50
C ALA A 165 0.86 21.31 -11.61
N GLY A 166 -0.24 22.06 -11.42
CA GLY A 166 -0.67 23.11 -12.34
C GLY A 166 0.02 24.47 -12.17
N LEU A 167 1.02 24.59 -11.29
CA LEU A 167 1.74 25.83 -11.04
C LEU A 167 3.23 25.68 -11.37
N ASP A 168 3.81 26.76 -11.89
CA ASP A 168 5.26 26.85 -12.09
C ASP A 168 5.97 27.18 -10.77
N TRP A 169 6.92 26.32 -10.38
CA TRP A 169 7.77 26.50 -9.22
C TRP A 169 8.55 27.83 -9.26
N SER A 170 8.85 28.36 -10.45
CA SER A 170 9.50 29.66 -10.58
C SER A 170 8.71 30.79 -9.90
N ASN A 171 7.39 30.62 -9.75
CA ASN A 171 6.49 31.50 -9.02
C ASN A 171 6.17 30.96 -7.61
N ILE A 172 7.20 30.94 -6.75
CA ILE A 172 7.16 30.35 -5.40
C ILE A 172 6.05 30.96 -4.52
N GLU A 173 5.76 32.25 -4.65
CA GLU A 173 4.77 32.93 -3.80
C GLU A 173 3.33 32.49 -4.12
N ALA A 174 3.03 32.23 -5.40
CA ALA A 174 1.78 31.59 -5.79
C ALA A 174 1.71 30.13 -5.28
N ALA A 175 2.81 29.38 -5.38
CA ALA A 175 2.88 28.00 -4.93
C ALA A 175 2.69 27.84 -3.40
N LYS A 176 3.22 28.78 -2.59
CA LYS A 176 3.06 28.78 -1.12
C LYS A 176 1.65 29.11 -0.65
N THR A 177 0.94 29.97 -1.39
CA THR A 177 -0.39 30.45 -1.02
C THR A 177 -1.51 29.55 -1.54
N ALA A 178 -1.25 28.77 -2.60
CA ALA A 178 -2.21 27.87 -3.23
C ALA A 178 -2.29 26.46 -2.63
N VAL A 179 -1.69 26.20 -1.45
CA VAL A 179 -1.60 24.84 -0.86
C VAL A 179 -2.92 24.41 -0.19
N SER A 180 -4.00 24.33 -0.97
CA SER A 180 -5.20 23.59 -0.59
C SER A 180 -4.93 22.07 -0.72
N GLY A 181 -5.79 21.25 -0.11
CA GLY A 181 -5.59 19.80 -0.05
C GLY A 181 -5.80 19.07 -1.39
N ASP A 182 -6.58 19.65 -2.27
CA ASP A 182 -6.96 19.25 -3.64
C ASP A 182 -5.92 19.67 -4.69
N GLN A 183 -5.09 20.67 -4.40
CA GLN A 183 -3.97 21.04 -5.27
C GLN A 183 -2.84 20.02 -5.12
N TRP A 184 -2.85 19.03 -6.00
CA TRP A 184 -1.91 17.91 -5.94
C TRP A 184 -0.48 18.32 -6.33
N PRO A 185 0.51 17.88 -5.53
CA PRO A 185 1.89 18.23 -5.77
C PRO A 185 2.48 17.40 -6.92
N VAL A 186 3.42 18.00 -7.65
CA VAL A 186 4.06 17.40 -8.82
C VAL A 186 4.78 16.07 -8.50
N PHE A 187 5.19 15.83 -7.24
CA PHE A 187 5.81 14.55 -6.86
C PHE A 187 4.91 13.33 -7.10
N LEU A 188 3.59 13.49 -7.29
CA LEU A 188 2.71 12.37 -7.63
C LEU A 188 2.94 11.85 -9.04
N TYR A 189 3.43 12.70 -9.95
CA TYR A 189 3.53 12.40 -11.37
C TYR A 189 4.85 11.71 -11.74
N ALA A 190 4.78 10.77 -12.67
CA ALA A 190 5.96 10.15 -13.27
C ALA A 190 6.87 11.22 -13.87
N GLY A 191 8.18 11.14 -13.60
CA GLY A 191 9.14 12.15 -14.03
C GLY A 191 8.99 13.52 -13.35
N TYR A 192 8.01 13.70 -12.45
CA TYR A 192 7.63 14.99 -11.90
C TYR A 192 7.17 15.98 -12.98
N GLU A 193 6.45 15.46 -13.98
CA GLU A 193 5.90 16.24 -15.11
C GLU A 193 4.38 16.10 -15.13
N TYR A 194 3.67 17.23 -15.20
CA TYR A 194 2.21 17.30 -15.30
C TYR A 194 1.80 17.72 -16.71
N ASP A 195 0.83 17.00 -17.27
CA ASP A 195 0.25 17.27 -18.58
C ASP A 195 -1.20 17.76 -18.39
N SER A 196 -1.49 19.02 -18.72
CA SER A 196 -2.82 19.59 -18.52
C SER A 196 -3.86 19.03 -19.49
N GLU A 197 -3.43 18.50 -20.64
CA GLU A 197 -4.30 17.90 -21.65
C GLU A 197 -4.60 16.44 -21.34
N ASP A 198 -3.76 15.80 -20.52
CA ASP A 198 -3.92 14.42 -20.03
C ASP A 198 -3.55 14.32 -18.54
N PRO A 199 -4.43 14.75 -17.61
CA PRO A 199 -4.13 14.79 -16.18
C PRO A 199 -3.86 13.43 -15.54
N TRP A 200 -4.27 12.32 -16.17
CA TRP A 200 -4.00 10.96 -15.68
C TRP A 200 -2.59 10.46 -16.03
N LYS A 201 -1.96 11.09 -17.03
CA LYS A 201 -0.63 10.73 -17.50
C LYS A 201 0.39 10.80 -16.38
N GLY A 202 0.89 9.63 -15.99
CA GLY A 202 1.91 9.52 -14.96
C GLY A 202 1.42 9.80 -13.54
N LEU A 203 0.15 10.15 -13.32
CA LEU A 203 -0.41 10.39 -12.00
C LEU A 203 -0.23 9.15 -11.10
N LEU A 204 0.22 9.38 -9.86
CA LEU A 204 0.55 8.35 -8.87
C LEU A 204 1.58 7.30 -9.35
N ARG A 205 2.41 7.61 -10.36
CA ARG A 205 3.41 6.68 -10.92
C ARG A 205 4.87 7.15 -10.73
N SER A 206 5.10 8.15 -9.87
CA SER A 206 6.46 8.66 -9.60
C SER A 206 7.38 7.66 -8.89
N GLU A 207 8.69 7.80 -9.10
CA GLU A 207 9.68 6.90 -8.48
C GLU A 207 9.71 7.02 -6.95
N ILE A 208 9.53 8.22 -6.41
CA ILE A 208 9.53 8.45 -4.97
C ILE A 208 8.36 7.74 -4.27
N LEU A 209 7.20 7.62 -4.93
CA LEU A 209 6.09 6.80 -4.44
C LEU A 209 6.45 5.32 -4.45
N ILE A 210 7.09 4.83 -5.52
CA ILE A 210 7.51 3.43 -5.62
C ILE A 210 8.51 3.09 -4.50
N PHE A 211 9.47 3.97 -4.24
CA PHE A 211 10.43 3.80 -3.16
C PHE A 211 9.76 3.85 -1.79
N GLY A 212 8.84 4.79 -1.57
CA GLY A 212 8.03 4.86 -0.35
C GLY A 212 7.23 3.58 -0.10
N TYR A 213 6.55 3.07 -1.13
CA TYR A 213 5.76 1.84 -1.04
C TYR A 213 6.64 0.65 -0.67
N LYS A 214 7.78 0.47 -1.35
CA LYS A 214 8.72 -0.61 -1.05
C LYS A 214 9.31 -0.48 0.36
N HIS A 215 9.64 0.73 0.77
CA HIS A 215 10.20 0.99 2.09
C HIS A 215 9.23 0.56 3.21
N VAL A 216 7.94 0.88 3.07
CA VAL A 216 6.90 0.52 4.05
C VAL A 216 6.45 -0.92 3.94
N PHE A 217 6.12 -1.40 2.74
CA PHE A 217 5.42 -2.68 2.58
C PHE A 217 6.35 -3.86 2.36
N THR A 218 7.52 -3.69 1.75
CA THR A 218 8.39 -4.83 1.42
C THR A 218 9.62 -4.89 2.31
N SER A 219 10.50 -3.90 2.22
CA SER A 219 11.66 -3.75 3.11
C SER A 219 12.39 -2.46 2.73
N PRO A 220 12.96 -1.72 3.69
CA PRO A 220 13.88 -0.61 3.37
C PRO A 220 15.00 -1.05 2.41
N SER A 221 15.54 -2.26 2.57
CA SER A 221 16.59 -2.79 1.71
C SER A 221 16.13 -3.14 0.28
N SER A 222 14.82 -3.22 0.02
CA SER A 222 14.28 -3.53 -1.31
C SER A 222 14.13 -2.31 -2.23
N VAL A 223 14.40 -1.11 -1.69
CA VAL A 223 14.67 0.08 -2.50
C VAL A 223 16.00 -0.10 -3.26
N ASP A 224 16.91 -0.91 -2.73
CA ASP A 224 18.14 -1.35 -3.39
C ASP A 224 18.02 -2.74 -4.04
N LYS A 225 18.93 -3.04 -4.99
CA LYS A 225 18.95 -4.30 -5.74
C LYS A 225 19.31 -5.53 -4.90
N GLU A 226 19.82 -5.35 -3.67
CA GLU A 226 20.23 -6.45 -2.80
C GLU A 226 19.30 -6.59 -1.59
N PRO A 227 18.46 -7.63 -1.53
CA PRO A 227 17.61 -7.90 -0.38
C PRO A 227 18.46 -8.31 0.83
N LYS A 228 18.65 -7.36 1.75
CA LYS A 228 19.35 -7.55 3.04
C LYS A 228 18.38 -7.59 4.22
N ALA A 229 17.12 -7.96 3.97
CA ALA A 229 16.06 -7.93 4.96
C ALA A 229 16.33 -8.92 6.10
N THR A 230 16.35 -8.42 7.35
CA THR A 230 16.45 -9.25 8.56
C THR A 230 15.08 -9.64 9.12
N ARG A 231 14.02 -8.96 8.68
CA ARG A 231 12.60 -9.16 9.04
C ARG A 231 11.77 -9.24 7.75
N SER A 232 10.66 -9.95 7.80
CA SER A 232 9.69 -9.96 6.70
C SER A 232 9.01 -8.60 6.55
N GLY A 233 8.69 -8.25 5.29
CA GLY A 233 7.94 -7.05 4.96
C GLY A 233 6.50 -7.10 5.43
N ASN A 234 5.90 -5.93 5.66
CA ASN A 234 4.49 -5.81 6.04
C ASN A 234 3.55 -6.52 5.02
N ALA A 235 3.85 -6.42 3.72
CA ALA A 235 3.11 -7.12 2.68
C ALA A 235 3.16 -8.64 2.85
N TYR A 236 4.33 -9.21 3.15
CA TYR A 236 4.45 -10.65 3.40
C TYR A 236 3.74 -11.06 4.70
N LEU A 237 3.91 -10.28 5.76
CA LEU A 237 3.32 -10.56 7.08
C LEU A 237 1.78 -10.62 7.03
N HIS A 238 1.17 -9.88 6.12
CA HIS A 238 -0.27 -9.83 5.94
C HIS A 238 -0.74 -10.52 4.63
N GLY A 239 0.13 -11.26 3.95
CA GLY A 239 -0.24 -12.04 2.76
C GLY A 239 -0.72 -11.20 1.57
N MET A 240 -0.31 -9.94 1.47
CA MET A 240 -0.70 -9.05 0.38
C MET A 240 -0.22 -9.59 -0.98
N LYS A 241 -1.13 -9.60 -1.96
CA LYS A 241 -0.85 -10.03 -3.34
C LYS A 241 -0.99 -8.90 -4.37
N CYS A 242 -1.59 -7.79 -3.95
CA CYS A 242 -1.89 -6.63 -4.77
C CYS A 242 -1.71 -5.36 -3.95
N VAL A 243 -1.57 -4.24 -4.65
CA VAL A 243 -1.68 -2.91 -4.06
C VAL A 243 -3.17 -2.61 -3.86
N THR A 244 -3.51 -1.81 -2.85
CA THR A 244 -4.87 -1.37 -2.53
C THR A 244 -4.95 0.15 -2.69
N GLN A 245 -6.12 0.72 -3.01
CA GLN A 245 -6.29 2.17 -3.14
C GLN A 245 -5.86 2.88 -1.84
N GLY A 246 -6.32 2.36 -0.69
CA GLY A 246 -5.93 2.82 0.65
C GLY A 246 -4.42 2.80 0.89
N SER A 247 -3.71 1.74 0.46
CA SER A 247 -2.25 1.71 0.58
C SER A 247 -1.52 2.70 -0.31
N LEU A 248 -2.05 3.00 -1.50
CA LEU A 248 -1.47 4.00 -2.39
C LEU A 248 -1.66 5.42 -1.84
N ALA A 249 -2.88 5.77 -1.42
CA ALA A 249 -3.19 7.04 -0.77
C ALA A 249 -2.38 7.24 0.53
N TYR A 250 -2.21 6.17 1.30
CA TYR A 250 -1.37 6.16 2.49
C TYR A 250 0.09 6.53 2.18
N ILE A 251 0.69 5.89 1.17
CA ILE A 251 2.09 6.14 0.78
C ILE A 251 2.25 7.56 0.24
N ALA A 252 1.35 8.03 -0.61
CA ALA A 252 1.36 9.40 -1.10
C ALA A 252 1.35 10.41 0.06
N THR A 253 0.49 10.17 1.05
CA THR A 253 0.39 11.01 2.26
C THR A 253 1.66 10.97 3.12
N GLN A 254 2.26 9.79 3.31
CA GLN A 254 3.51 9.64 4.06
C GLN A 254 4.70 10.34 3.36
N VAL A 255 4.76 10.26 2.02
CA VAL A 255 5.80 10.94 1.23
C VAL A 255 5.59 12.46 1.26
N ARG A 256 4.36 12.95 1.03
CA ARG A 256 4.03 14.39 1.15
C ARG A 256 4.43 14.92 2.52
N PHE A 257 4.06 14.20 3.58
CA PHE A 257 4.46 14.58 4.93
C PHE A 257 5.98 14.62 5.03
N SER A 258 6.70 13.58 4.61
CA SER A 258 8.16 13.50 4.72
C SER A 258 8.90 14.62 3.99
N LEU A 259 8.36 15.11 2.87
CA LEU A 259 8.87 16.25 2.09
C LEU A 259 8.55 17.62 2.73
N SER A 260 7.45 17.73 3.48
CA SER A 260 7.01 19.00 4.08
C SER A 260 7.91 19.47 5.23
N SER A 261 7.77 20.73 5.63
CA SER A 261 8.46 21.27 6.81
C SER A 261 7.80 20.92 8.16
N SER A 262 6.56 20.40 8.14
CA SER A 262 5.79 20.14 9.36
C SER A 262 6.43 19.07 10.24
N SER A 263 6.62 19.37 11.53
CA SER A 263 7.17 18.41 12.50
C SER A 263 6.13 17.42 13.04
N VAL A 264 4.84 17.73 12.93
CA VAL A 264 3.76 16.96 13.57
C VAL A 264 2.77 16.43 12.53
N PHE A 265 2.55 15.13 12.57
CA PHE A 265 1.43 14.46 11.88
C PHE A 265 0.22 14.49 12.84
N SER A 266 -0.41 15.65 13.00
CA SER A 266 -1.57 15.81 13.90
C SER A 266 -2.88 15.55 13.16
N GLN A 267 -3.92 15.12 13.85
CA GLN A 267 -5.28 15.06 13.33
C GLN A 267 -6.10 16.33 13.63
N TYR A 268 -5.63 17.22 14.52
CA TYR A 268 -6.48 18.22 15.17
C TYR A 268 -6.05 19.69 15.06
N ARG A 269 -4.77 20.03 14.80
CA ARG A 269 -4.36 21.44 14.67
C ARG A 269 -3.38 21.63 13.51
N HIS A 270 -3.77 22.47 12.56
CA HIS A 270 -3.06 22.85 11.31
C HIS A 270 -2.78 21.71 10.30
N SER A 271 -3.45 20.56 10.45
CA SER A 271 -3.32 19.37 9.61
C SER A 271 -4.45 19.14 8.60
N HIS A 272 -5.31 20.15 8.41
CA HIS A 272 -6.39 20.13 7.43
C HIS A 272 -5.88 19.79 6.02
N GLY A 273 -4.67 20.22 5.64
CA GLY A 273 -4.09 19.93 4.33
C GLY A 273 -3.75 18.45 4.09
N LEU A 274 -3.14 17.75 5.06
CA LEU A 274 -2.77 16.33 4.92
C LEU A 274 -4.00 15.41 4.94
N ARG A 275 -4.99 15.72 5.79
CA ARG A 275 -6.25 15.00 5.79
C ARG A 275 -6.98 15.19 4.47
N LYS A 276 -7.17 16.44 4.03
CA LYS A 276 -7.83 16.74 2.74
C LYS A 276 -7.10 16.09 1.56
N PHE A 277 -5.77 16.05 1.58
CA PHE A 277 -4.97 15.37 0.57
C PHE A 277 -5.17 13.85 0.52
N TYR A 278 -5.20 13.22 1.69
CA TYR A 278 -5.44 11.79 1.77
C TYR A 278 -6.84 11.45 1.22
N HIS A 279 -7.86 12.23 1.60
CA HIS A 279 -9.22 12.02 1.13
C HIS A 279 -9.33 12.33 -0.36
N SER A 280 -8.78 13.45 -0.86
CA SER A 280 -8.89 13.77 -2.30
C SER A 280 -8.27 12.69 -3.20
N ILE A 281 -7.18 12.04 -2.78
CA ILE A 281 -6.64 10.88 -3.52
C ILE A 281 -7.60 9.70 -3.47
N LEU A 282 -8.21 9.41 -2.33
CA LEU A 282 -9.19 8.32 -2.23
C LEU A 282 -10.45 8.62 -3.02
N ASP A 283 -10.96 9.85 -2.95
CA ASP A 283 -12.12 10.30 -3.72
C ASP A 283 -11.90 10.04 -5.22
N LEU A 284 -10.73 10.36 -5.78
CA LEU A 284 -10.41 9.99 -7.18
C LEU A 284 -10.33 8.48 -7.38
N LEU A 285 -9.63 7.78 -6.48
CA LEU A 285 -9.38 6.34 -6.65
C LEU A 285 -10.65 5.51 -6.51
N GLU A 286 -11.67 6.00 -5.81
CA GLU A 286 -12.95 5.36 -5.56
C GLU A 286 -14.07 5.89 -6.47
N ASP A 287 -13.77 6.89 -7.31
CA ASP A 287 -14.71 7.46 -8.28
C ASP A 287 -15.13 6.39 -9.32
N PRO A 288 -16.42 6.04 -9.41
CA PRO A 288 -16.92 5.08 -10.40
C PRO A 288 -16.63 5.49 -11.85
N ASP A 289 -16.62 6.79 -12.14
CA ASP A 289 -16.40 7.33 -13.49
C ASP A 289 -14.94 7.15 -13.93
N GLU A 290 -14.02 7.05 -12.97
CA GLU A 290 -12.57 6.88 -13.20
C GLU A 290 -12.12 5.41 -13.10
N SER A 291 -13.06 4.48 -12.97
CA SER A 291 -12.78 3.07 -12.64
C SER A 291 -11.86 2.36 -13.64
N GLU A 292 -11.88 2.72 -14.93
CA GLU A 292 -10.99 2.15 -15.95
C GLU A 292 -9.52 2.58 -15.72
N GLU A 293 -9.28 3.87 -15.53
CA GLU A 293 -7.94 4.42 -15.27
C GLU A 293 -7.38 3.94 -13.93
N VAL A 294 -8.24 3.88 -12.90
CA VAL A 294 -7.89 3.29 -11.60
C VAL A 294 -7.51 1.82 -11.78
N ALA A 295 -8.27 1.03 -12.55
CA ALA A 295 -7.95 -0.38 -12.78
C ALA A 295 -6.59 -0.58 -13.48
N ASP A 296 -6.25 0.26 -14.46
CA ASP A 296 -4.90 0.25 -15.06
C ASP A 296 -3.83 0.62 -14.04
N LEU A 297 -4.02 1.70 -13.28
CA LEU A 297 -3.08 2.14 -12.25
C LEU A 297 -2.83 1.03 -11.22
N MET A 298 -3.88 0.39 -10.71
CA MET A 298 -3.79 -0.70 -9.73
C MET A 298 -3.10 -1.94 -10.31
N THR A 299 -3.34 -2.24 -11.59
CA THR A 299 -2.66 -3.31 -12.32
C THR A 299 -1.17 -3.02 -12.49
N TRP A 300 -0.83 -1.80 -12.90
CA TRP A 300 0.53 -1.31 -13.05
C TRP A 300 1.32 -1.42 -11.75
N TRP A 301 0.74 -0.93 -10.65
CA TRP A 301 1.32 -1.00 -9.31
C TRP A 301 1.50 -2.44 -8.84
N THR A 302 0.47 -3.28 -9.00
CA THR A 302 0.52 -4.68 -8.57
C THR A 302 1.59 -5.46 -9.33
N ARG A 303 1.73 -5.27 -10.65
CA ARG A 303 2.81 -5.91 -11.43
C ARG A 303 4.20 -5.51 -10.96
N ARG A 304 4.39 -4.24 -10.59
CA ARG A 304 5.70 -3.68 -10.21
C ARG A 304 6.12 -4.03 -8.79
N ILE A 305 5.15 -4.06 -7.86
CA ILE A 305 5.41 -4.42 -6.46
C ILE A 305 5.40 -5.93 -6.27
N PHE A 306 4.43 -6.64 -6.86
CA PHE A 306 4.20 -8.07 -6.71
C PHE A 306 4.35 -8.83 -8.05
N PRO A 307 5.56 -8.92 -8.63
CA PRO A 307 5.76 -9.54 -9.94
C PRO A 307 5.39 -11.04 -10.00
N ASN A 308 5.30 -11.70 -8.84
CA ASN A 308 4.91 -13.11 -8.75
C ASN A 308 3.41 -13.33 -8.57
N SER A 309 2.62 -12.34 -8.14
CA SER A 309 1.17 -12.52 -7.99
C SER A 309 0.46 -12.58 -9.35
N SER A 310 0.97 -11.83 -10.33
CA SER A 310 0.55 -11.87 -11.73
C SER A 310 0.95 -13.17 -12.45
N SER A 311 1.94 -13.91 -11.92
CA SER A 311 2.28 -15.24 -12.44
C SER A 311 1.23 -16.33 -12.13
N SER A 312 0.16 -15.99 -11.40
CA SER A 312 -1.00 -16.87 -11.18
C SER A 312 -2.01 -16.88 -12.35
N LEU A 313 -1.96 -15.89 -13.24
CA LEU A 313 -2.52 -15.98 -14.59
C LEU A 313 -1.53 -16.70 -15.51
N ARG A 314 -1.11 -17.92 -15.14
CA ARG A 314 -0.61 -18.83 -16.20
C ARG A 314 -1.83 -19.12 -17.05
N SER A 315 -1.89 -18.53 -18.24
CA SER A 315 -2.75 -19.05 -19.30
C SER A 315 -2.43 -20.53 -19.38
N ILE A 316 -3.33 -21.38 -18.90
CA ILE A 316 -3.17 -22.81 -19.07
C ILE A 316 -3.14 -23.00 -20.58
N SER A 317 -2.00 -23.45 -21.12
CA SER A 317 -1.87 -23.70 -22.55
C SER A 317 -3.07 -24.54 -22.97
N LYS A 318 -3.77 -24.13 -24.05
CA LYS A 318 -4.97 -24.82 -24.56
C LYS A 318 -4.72 -26.32 -24.76
N ASN A 319 -3.46 -26.71 -24.97
CA ASN A 319 -3.04 -28.10 -25.20
C ASN A 319 -2.44 -28.80 -23.97
N SER A 320 -2.44 -28.17 -22.79
CA SER A 320 -1.90 -28.79 -21.59
C SER A 320 -2.80 -29.93 -21.08
N ALA A 321 -2.18 -30.91 -20.44
CA ALA A 321 -2.92 -31.98 -19.76
C ALA A 321 -3.93 -31.43 -18.74
N LEU A 322 -3.63 -30.30 -18.08
CA LEU A 322 -4.50 -29.66 -17.10
C LEU A 322 -5.79 -29.10 -17.73
N SER A 323 -5.72 -28.53 -18.94
CA SER A 323 -6.92 -28.09 -19.69
C SER A 323 -7.79 -29.28 -20.06
N LYS A 324 -7.19 -30.35 -20.60
CA LYS A 324 -7.93 -31.57 -21.00
C LYS A 324 -8.59 -32.29 -19.82
N ILE A 325 -7.95 -32.27 -18.64
CA ILE A 325 -8.52 -32.86 -17.42
C ILE A 325 -9.76 -32.07 -16.96
N ARG A 326 -9.73 -30.73 -17.03
CA ARG A 326 -10.87 -29.88 -16.66
C ARG A 326 -12.03 -29.99 -17.64
N GLU A 327 -11.74 -30.13 -18.93
CA GLU A 327 -12.75 -30.32 -19.98
C GLU A 327 -13.50 -31.66 -19.82
N LYS A 328 -12.79 -32.71 -19.41
CA LYS A 328 -13.39 -34.03 -19.11
C LYS A 328 -14.31 -34.03 -17.89
N LEU A 329 -14.13 -33.09 -16.95
CA LEU A 329 -14.98 -32.95 -15.77
C LEU A 329 -16.27 -32.15 -16.05
N LEU A 330 -16.34 -31.43 -17.18
CA LEU A 330 -17.51 -30.66 -17.60
C LEU A 330 -18.44 -31.43 -18.55
N LEU A 331 -18.07 -32.63 -18.98
CA LEU A 331 -18.95 -33.52 -19.73
C LEU A 331 -19.82 -34.32 -18.73
N PRO A 332 -21.16 -34.20 -18.79
CA PRO A 332 -22.05 -35.05 -17.99
C PRO A 332 -21.79 -36.52 -18.35
N CYS A 333 -21.83 -37.38 -17.33
CA CYS A 333 -21.68 -38.81 -17.46
C CYS A 333 -22.93 -39.40 -18.17
N GLU A 334 -23.05 -39.22 -19.48
CA GLU A 334 -23.98 -40.01 -20.29
C GLU A 334 -23.33 -41.36 -20.57
N ASN A 335 -23.60 -42.32 -19.69
CA ASN A 335 -23.68 -43.76 -19.98
C ASN A 335 -24.27 -44.45 -18.75
N GLY A 336 -25.59 -44.31 -18.56
CA GLY A 336 -26.36 -45.25 -17.75
C GLY A 336 -26.52 -46.57 -18.51
N PRO A 337 -26.46 -47.74 -17.84
CA PRO A 337 -26.60 -49.02 -18.52
C PRO A 337 -28.03 -49.19 -19.06
N PRO A 338 -28.24 -49.85 -20.21
CA PRO A 338 -29.58 -50.06 -20.75
C PRO A 338 -30.38 -50.97 -19.80
N ALA A 339 -31.58 -50.48 -19.46
CA ALA A 339 -32.57 -51.21 -18.70
C ALA A 339 -32.89 -52.55 -19.37
N GLY A 340 -32.95 -53.60 -18.56
CA GLY A 340 -33.22 -54.96 -18.99
C GLY A 340 -34.54 -55.09 -19.72
N THR A 341 -34.55 -55.95 -20.73
CA THR A 341 -35.76 -56.48 -21.34
C THR A 341 -35.93 -57.95 -20.95
N ASN A 342 -37.09 -58.20 -20.35
CA ASN A 342 -37.79 -59.45 -20.02
C ASN A 342 -37.35 -60.23 -18.78
#